data_AF-A0A0P7XTC3-F1
#
_entry.id   AF-A0A0P7XTC3-F1
#
_cell.length_a   1.000
_cell.length_b   1.000
_cell.length_c   1.000
_cell.angle_alpha   90.00
_cell.angle_beta   90.00
_cell.angle_gamma   90.00
#
_symmetry.space_group_name_H-M   'P 1'
#
loop_
_entity.id
_entity.type
_entity.pdbx_description
1 polymer ?
#
loop_
_entity_poly.entity_id
_entity_poly.type
_entity_poly.pdbx_seq_one_letter_code
_entity_poly.pdbx_strand_id
1 'polypeptide(L)' 'MRDDTVEIHTLTCLDRIAAEEWDACACQEAADGGRPDDPFTTHRFLKALEDS' A
#
# COMPACT_ATOMS: atom_id res chain seq x y z
N MET A 1 5.47 -29.40 -11.46
CA MET A 1 4.95 -28.05 -11.13
C MET A 1 3.54 -28.27 -10.63
N ARG A 2 3.19 -27.83 -9.42
CA ARG A 2 1.80 -27.93 -8.95
C ARG A 2 0.97 -26.89 -9.69
N ASP A 3 -0.22 -27.29 -10.15
CA ASP A 3 -1.23 -26.38 -10.68
C ASP A 3 -2.06 -25.85 -9.50
N ASP A 4 -1.54 -24.81 -8.85
CA ASP A 4 -2.27 -24.10 -7.80
C ASP A 4 -3.06 -22.95 -8.44
N THR A 5 -4.37 -22.90 -8.21
CA THR A 5 -5.24 -21.83 -8.75
C THR A 5 -5.15 -20.59 -7.85
N VAL A 6 -4.87 -19.43 -8.45
CA VAL A 6 -4.81 -18.12 -7.76
C VAL A 6 -5.90 -17.21 -8.31
N GLU A 7 -6.60 -16.50 -7.44
CA GLU A 7 -7.57 -15.45 -7.79
C GLU A 7 -7.00 -14.07 -7.43
N ILE A 8 -7.25 -13.08 -8.29
CA ILE A 8 -6.77 -11.70 -8.11
C ILE A 8 -7.97 -10.76 -8.18
N HIS A 9 -8.08 -9.87 -7.20
CA HIS A 9 -9.05 -8.79 -7.19
C HIS A 9 -8.34 -7.43 -7.21
N THR A 10 -8.92 -6.49 -7.94
CA THR A 10 -8.48 -5.09 -7.91
C THR A 10 -9.26 -4.31 -6.86
N LEU A 11 -8.54 -3.50 -6.07
CA LEU A 11 -9.16 -2.49 -5.21
C LEU A 11 -9.32 -1.20 -6.03
N THR A 12 -10.50 -0.59 -5.95
CA THR A 12 -10.87 0.59 -6.74
C THR A 12 -10.61 1.92 -6.03
N CYS A 13 -10.26 1.87 -4.75
CA CYS A 13 -9.99 3.04 -3.92
C CYS A 13 -9.09 2.66 -2.75
N LEU A 14 -8.32 3.64 -2.27
CA LEU A 14 -7.31 3.43 -1.24
C LEU A 14 -7.89 3.17 0.16
N ASP A 15 -9.16 3.54 0.39
CA ASP A 15 -9.86 3.30 1.66
C ASP A 15 -10.22 1.82 1.90
N ARG A 16 -10.08 0.96 0.88
CA ARG A 16 -10.35 -0.49 0.98
C ARG A 16 -9.17 -1.28 1.51
N ILE A 17 -8.04 -0.64 1.75
CA ILE A 17 -6.84 -1.22 2.38
C ILE A 17 -6.45 -0.35 3.58
N ALA A 18 -6.10 -1.00 4.69
CA ALA A 18 -5.60 -0.29 5.86
C ALA A 18 -4.26 0.40 5.53
N ALA A 19 -4.05 1.60 6.06
CA ALA A 19 -2.82 2.35 5.82
C ALA A 19 -1.57 1.55 6.26
N GLU A 20 -1.66 0.85 7.39
CA GLU A 20 -0.59 0.00 7.93
C GLU A 20 -0.21 -1.14 6.97
N GLU A 21 -1.21 -1.81 6.38
CA GLU A 21 -0.99 -2.91 5.42
C GLU A 21 -0.38 -2.40 4.11
N TRP A 22 -0.82 -1.24 3.65
CA TRP A 22 -0.23 -0.59 2.47
C TRP A 22 1.21 -0.17 2.74
N ASP A 23 1.46 0.57 3.82
CA ASP A 23 2.78 1.11 4.14
C ASP A 23 3.78 0.00 4.50
N ALA A 24 3.34 -1.11 5.09
CA ALA A 24 4.18 -2.30 5.29
C ALA A 24 4.68 -2.93 3.97
N CYS A 25 3.89 -2.79 2.89
CA CYS A 25 4.28 -3.27 1.56
C CYS A 25 5.06 -2.22 0.76
N ALA A 26 4.58 -0.98 0.75
CA ALA A 26 5.08 0.10 -0.10
C ALA A 26 6.30 0.83 0.51
N CYS A 27 6.41 0.86 1.83
CA CYS A 27 7.41 1.60 2.59
C CYS A 27 8.00 0.75 3.72
N GLN A 28 8.35 -0.52 3.42
CA GLN A 28 8.90 -1.46 4.41
C GLN A 28 10.17 -0.93 5.09
N GLU A 29 10.94 -0.07 4.40
CA GLU A 29 12.14 0.57 4.92
C GLU A 29 11.87 1.53 6.07
N ALA A 30 10.63 2.01 6.19
CA ALA A 30 10.17 2.90 7.24
C ALA A 30 9.53 2.16 8.44
N ALA A 31 9.54 0.82 8.46
CA ALA A 31 8.87 0.02 9.50
C ALA A 31 9.32 0.36 10.94
N ASP A 32 10.59 0.75 11.12
CA ASP A 32 11.15 1.16 12.41
C ASP A 32 10.82 2.62 12.80
N GLY A 33 9.90 3.28 12.09
CA GLY A 33 9.47 4.66 12.33
C GLY A 33 10.35 5.71 11.64
N GLY A 34 11.15 5.31 10.66
CA GLY A 34 11.93 6.20 9.81
C GLY A 34 11.09 6.96 8.79
N ARG A 35 11.70 7.91 8.09
CA ARG A 35 11.07 8.53 6.92
C ARG A 35 11.21 7.56 5.73
N PRO A 36 10.13 7.28 4.98
CA PRO A 36 10.24 6.49 3.76
C PRO A 36 11.10 7.21 2.72
N ASP A 37 11.83 6.43 1.93
CA ASP A 37 12.69 6.96 0.87
C ASP A 37 11.83 7.64 -0.21
N ASP A 38 10.66 7.05 -0.48
CA ASP A 38 9.62 7.65 -1.31
C ASP A 38 8.40 8.10 -0.47
N PRO A 39 8.29 9.40 -0.14
CA PRO A 39 7.14 9.91 0.61
C PRO A 39 5.84 9.95 -0.23
N PHE A 40 5.92 9.82 -1.55
CA PHE A 40 4.78 9.97 -2.45
C PHE A 40 4.00 8.68 -2.68
N THR A 41 4.54 7.54 -2.27
CA THR A 41 3.85 6.24 -2.31
C THR A 41 3.24 5.83 -0.97
N THR A 42 3.40 6.65 0.07
CA THR A 42 2.71 6.44 1.36
C THR A 42 1.20 6.48 1.19
N HIS A 43 0.48 5.66 1.98
CA HIS A 43 -0.98 5.63 1.96
C HIS A 43 -1.58 7.03 2.16
N ARG A 44 -1.05 7.76 3.15
CA ARG A 44 -1.43 9.15 3.46
C ARG A 44 -1.38 10.07 2.23
N PHE A 45 -0.27 10.04 1.48
CA PHE A 45 -0.09 10.96 0.35
C PHE A 45 -1.05 10.61 -0.78
N LEU A 46 -1.14 9.32 -1.14
CA LEU A 46 -2.01 8.84 -2.19
C LEU A 46 -3.49 9.05 -1.86
N LYS A 47 -3.89 8.86 -0.60
CA LYS A 47 -5.27 9.12 -0.17
C LYS A 47 -5.63 10.60 -0.25
N ALA A 48 -4.72 11.49 0.14
CA ALA A 48 -4.93 12.92 -0.03
C ALA A 48 -5.07 13.33 -1.51
N LEU A 49 -4.33 12.68 -2.41
CA LEU A 49 -4.47 12.88 -3.85
C LEU A 49 -5.81 12.35 -4.39
N GLU A 50 -6.29 11.20 -3.90
CA GLU A 50 -7.58 10.62 -4.26
C GLU A 50 -8.77 11.48 -3.79
N ASP A 51 -8.64 12.15 -2.65
CA ASP A 51 -9.68 12.98 -2.06
C ASP A 51 -9.76 14.43 -2.62
N SER A 52 -8.84 14.81 -3.52
CA SER A 52 -8.74 16.16 -4.12
C SER A 52 -9.53 16.30 -5.42
#